data_AF-H1PNZ9-F1
#
_entry.id   AF-H1PNZ9-F1
#
_cell.length_a   1.000
_cell.length_b   1.000
_cell.length_c   1.000
_cell.angle_alpha   90.00
_cell.angle_beta   90.00
_cell.angle_gamma   90.00
#
_symmetry.space_group_name_H-M   'P 1'
#
loop_
_entity.id
_entity.type
_entity.pdbx_description
1 polymer ?
#
loop_
_entity_poly.entity_id
_entity_poly.type
_entity_poly.pdbx_seq_one_letter_code
_entity_poly.pdbx_strand_id
1 'polypeptide(L)'
;MEKLVNNGKILEIRTGSHLYGLATPTSDKDYTGIFLAPWEYHIGLQKLEQVDLGVESKLENGKNSSEAVDRTFYELKRFVTLAAGNNPNIIELLFVDEDSIIYINEYGRKLLENRHLFLSQKLIEKFSGFANSQKHKLYVKKENLEKLYSARDFIKEMIEKYGSDKIFLPKMREEKNFEKNFIQRDAKGDVYRIGEYNINSNLNLKNACEVIEKIIKESSNRQELINYQDMILSMLRIL
;
A
#
# COMPACT_ATOMS: atom_id res chain seq x y z
N MET A 1 23.26 8.60 0.26
CA MET A 1 22.01 9.26 0.67
C MET A 1 21.84 9.29 2.19
N GLU A 2 22.04 8.19 2.91
CA GLU A 2 21.91 8.15 4.38
C GLU A 2 22.74 9.23 5.12
N LYS A 3 24.03 9.37 4.80
CA LYS A 3 24.88 10.42 5.40
C LYS A 3 24.33 11.84 5.20
N LEU A 4 23.73 12.10 4.04
CA LEU A 4 23.12 13.39 3.72
C LEU A 4 21.90 13.65 4.61
N VAL A 5 21.02 12.66 4.74
CA VAL A 5 19.85 12.72 5.62
C VAL A 5 20.29 12.92 7.07
N ASN A 6 21.24 12.13 7.57
CA ASN A 6 21.70 12.22 8.95
C ASN A 6 22.33 13.58 9.28
N ASN A 7 23.08 14.17 8.34
CA ASN A 7 23.68 15.50 8.52
C ASN A 7 22.62 16.63 8.54
N GLY A 8 21.54 16.48 7.79
CA GLY A 8 20.47 17.47 7.67
C GLY A 8 19.21 17.16 8.46
N LYS A 9 19.21 16.12 9.30
CA LYS A 9 17.98 15.60 9.93
C LYS A 9 17.35 16.66 10.84
N ILE A 10 16.05 16.87 10.69
CA ILE A 10 15.24 17.81 11.47
C ILE A 10 14.31 17.08 12.44
N LEU A 11 13.61 16.08 11.92
CA LEU A 11 12.55 15.36 12.60
C LEU A 11 12.52 13.91 12.10
N GLU A 12 12.25 12.96 12.97
CA GLU A 12 11.94 11.58 12.63
C GLU A 12 10.85 11.08 13.56
N ILE A 13 9.77 10.56 12.97
CA ILE A 13 8.56 10.12 13.66
C ILE A 13 8.33 8.66 13.30
N ARG A 14 7.91 7.87 14.29
CA ARG A 14 7.38 6.53 14.08
C ARG A 14 5.94 6.65 13.55
N THR A 15 5.69 6.06 12.40
CA THR A 15 4.44 6.21 11.65
C THR A 15 3.70 4.87 11.50
N GLY A 16 2.76 4.80 10.56
CA GLY A 16 2.11 3.57 10.15
C GLY A 16 1.25 2.94 11.24
N SER A 17 1.25 1.60 11.31
CA SER A 17 0.37 0.86 12.24
C SER A 17 0.58 1.26 13.71
N HIS A 18 1.80 1.68 14.07
CA HIS A 18 2.12 2.14 15.41
C HIS A 18 1.52 3.50 15.75
N LEU A 19 1.50 4.44 14.79
CA LEU A 19 0.91 5.76 14.99
C LEU A 19 -0.61 5.68 15.18
N TYR A 20 -1.27 4.77 14.47
CA TYR A 20 -2.72 4.58 14.58
C TYR A 20 -3.15 3.63 15.69
N GLY A 21 -2.22 3.07 16.49
CA GLY A 21 -2.52 2.10 17.54
C GLY A 21 -3.03 0.75 17.02
N LEU A 22 -2.76 0.44 15.74
CA LEU A 22 -3.17 -0.80 15.06
C LEU A 22 -2.05 -1.84 14.97
N ALA A 23 -0.90 -1.56 15.59
CA ALA A 23 0.25 -2.43 15.53
C ALA A 23 0.02 -3.75 16.28
N THR A 24 0.50 -4.82 15.67
CA THR A 24 0.55 -6.18 16.25
C THR A 24 2.01 -6.54 16.58
N PRO A 25 2.29 -7.61 17.33
CA PRO A 25 3.67 -8.02 17.63
C PRO A 25 4.53 -8.30 16.40
N THR A 26 3.90 -8.58 15.25
CA THR A 26 4.55 -8.87 13.97
C THR A 26 4.50 -7.68 12.99
N SER A 27 4.03 -6.52 13.43
CA SER A 27 4.01 -5.31 12.60
C SER A 27 5.44 -4.87 12.26
N ASP A 28 5.62 -4.47 11.01
CA ASP A 28 6.79 -3.74 10.54
C ASP A 28 6.87 -2.34 11.16
N LYS A 29 8.04 -1.72 11.02
CA LYS A 29 8.31 -0.40 11.60
C LYS A 29 8.38 0.63 10.50
N ASP A 30 7.42 1.54 10.52
CA ASP A 30 7.40 2.70 9.63
C ASP A 30 8.00 3.93 10.32
N TYR A 31 8.81 4.67 9.60
CA TYR A 31 9.36 5.95 10.02
C TYR A 31 9.23 6.98 8.91
N THR A 32 8.76 8.16 9.27
CA THR A 32 8.81 9.32 8.37
C THR A 32 9.60 10.43 9.02
N GLY A 33 10.51 11.04 8.27
CA GLY A 33 11.31 12.15 8.76
C GLY A 33 11.36 13.34 7.80
N ILE A 34 11.97 14.40 8.30
CA ILE A 34 12.23 15.64 7.59
C ILE A 34 13.73 15.91 7.67
N PHE A 35 14.33 16.33 6.55
CA PHE A 35 15.71 16.78 6.52
C PHE A 35 15.86 18.04 5.68
N LEU A 36 16.88 18.84 5.99
CA LEU A 36 17.30 19.94 5.14
C LEU A 36 18.38 19.45 4.17
N ALA A 37 18.10 19.55 2.87
CA ALA A 37 19.12 19.24 1.87
C ALA A 37 20.26 20.28 1.91
N PRO A 38 21.51 19.88 1.59
CA PRO A 38 22.63 20.80 1.43
C PRO A 38 22.36 21.93 0.43
N TRP A 39 23.07 23.05 0.57
CA TRP A 39 22.90 24.28 -0.23
C TRP A 39 22.89 24.02 -1.74
N GLU A 40 23.69 23.06 -2.21
CA GLU A 40 23.83 22.68 -3.62
C GLU A 40 22.51 22.24 -4.27
N TYR A 41 21.58 21.67 -3.50
CA TYR A 41 20.26 21.28 -3.99
C TYR A 41 19.26 22.45 -4.07
N HIS A 42 19.58 23.58 -3.44
CA HIS A 42 18.75 24.78 -3.45
C HIS A 42 19.12 25.74 -4.57
N ILE A 43 20.42 25.82 -4.91
CA ILE A 43 20.94 26.68 -5.98
C ILE A 43 21.23 25.92 -7.29
N GLY A 44 21.36 24.59 -7.23
CA GLY A 44 21.64 23.75 -8.38
C GLY A 44 20.39 23.39 -9.18
N LEU A 45 20.62 22.73 -10.32
CA LEU A 45 19.53 22.18 -11.15
C LEU A 45 19.01 20.84 -10.64
N GLN A 46 19.71 20.21 -9.70
CA GLN A 46 19.34 18.93 -9.12
C GLN A 46 18.20 19.12 -8.12
N LYS A 47 17.17 18.29 -8.22
CA LYS A 47 16.07 18.26 -7.26
C LYS A 47 16.22 17.06 -6.34
N LEU A 48 16.12 17.31 -5.05
CA LEU A 48 16.03 16.28 -4.02
C LEU A 48 14.77 16.54 -3.21
N GLU A 49 13.72 15.75 -3.45
CA GLU A 49 12.43 15.93 -2.77
C GLU A 49 12.26 14.98 -1.59
N GLN A 50 12.82 13.76 -1.70
CA GLN A 50 12.75 12.74 -0.66
C GLN A 50 13.88 11.72 -0.82
N VAL A 51 14.14 10.98 0.24
CA VAL A 51 15.07 9.85 0.30
C VAL A 51 14.38 8.69 0.98
N ASP A 52 14.40 7.52 0.34
CA ASP A 52 14.00 6.26 0.96
C ASP A 52 15.25 5.55 1.52
N LEU A 53 15.21 5.22 2.80
CA LEU A 53 16.25 4.50 3.55
C LEU A 53 15.69 3.21 4.16
N GLY A 54 14.60 2.69 3.58
CA GLY A 54 14.00 1.44 4.04
C GLY A 54 14.95 0.25 3.92
N VAL A 55 14.76 -0.71 4.82
CA VAL A 55 15.40 -2.02 4.79
C VAL A 55 14.33 -3.02 4.40
N GLU A 56 14.43 -3.56 3.19
CA GLU A 56 13.55 -4.63 2.75
C GLU A 56 13.93 -5.94 3.45
N SER A 57 12.98 -6.55 4.15
CA SER A 57 13.09 -7.92 4.63
C SER A 57 11.76 -8.64 4.42
N LYS A 58 11.78 -9.74 3.67
CA LYS A 58 10.56 -10.49 3.33
C LYS A 58 10.64 -11.92 3.84
N LEU A 59 9.54 -12.38 4.43
CA LEU A 59 9.28 -13.78 4.73
C LEU A 59 9.08 -14.57 3.42
N GLU A 60 9.20 -15.90 3.47
CA GLU A 60 9.00 -16.77 2.29
C GLU A 60 7.62 -16.60 1.63
N ASN A 61 6.62 -16.16 2.40
CA ASN A 61 5.28 -15.86 1.92
C ASN A 61 5.13 -14.46 1.27
N GLY A 62 6.24 -13.74 1.08
CA GLY A 62 6.30 -12.42 0.45
C GLY A 62 5.87 -11.24 1.34
N LYS A 63 5.52 -11.48 2.62
CA LYS A 63 5.21 -10.41 3.58
C LYS A 63 6.48 -9.80 4.15
N ASN A 64 6.42 -8.54 4.55
CA ASN A 64 7.46 -7.92 5.36
C ASN A 64 7.66 -8.71 6.65
N SER A 65 8.92 -9.00 6.99
CA SER A 65 9.26 -9.55 8.31
C SER A 65 9.26 -8.42 9.34
N SER A 66 9.36 -8.76 10.63
CA SER A 66 9.56 -7.77 11.69
C SER A 66 10.91 -7.04 11.62
N GLU A 67 11.83 -7.50 10.77
CA GLU A 67 13.08 -6.80 10.48
C GLU A 67 12.94 -5.80 9.32
N ALA A 68 11.82 -5.83 8.59
CA ALA A 68 11.55 -4.82 7.57
C ALA A 68 11.31 -3.47 8.25
N VAL A 69 11.95 -2.44 7.69
CA VAL A 69 11.82 -1.07 8.18
C VAL A 69 11.55 -0.19 6.98
N ASP A 70 10.38 0.43 6.92
CA ASP A 70 10.10 1.45 5.92
C ASP A 70 10.49 2.80 6.51
N ARG A 71 11.41 3.52 5.85
CA ARG A 71 11.94 4.77 6.38
C ARG A 71 12.09 5.80 5.28
N THR A 72 11.16 6.75 5.23
CA THR A 72 11.15 7.82 4.23
C THR A 72 11.49 9.16 4.87
N PHE A 73 12.40 9.91 4.26
CA PHE A 73 12.72 11.27 4.66
C PHE A 73 12.34 12.26 3.56
N TYR A 74 11.50 13.23 3.89
CA TYR A 74 11.14 14.32 3.01
C TYR A 74 12.12 15.48 3.17
N GLU A 75 12.52 16.08 2.06
CA GLU A 75 13.23 17.35 2.12
C GLU A 75 12.27 18.43 2.68
N LEU A 76 12.79 19.35 3.50
CA LEU A 76 11.99 20.33 4.24
C LEU A 76 11.03 21.13 3.35
N LYS A 77 11.49 21.69 2.23
CA LYS A 77 10.62 22.45 1.31
C LYS A 77 9.53 21.56 0.72
N ARG A 78 9.84 20.32 0.37
CA ARG A 78 8.84 19.35 -0.10
C ARG A 78 7.79 19.07 0.98
N PHE A 79 8.21 18.78 2.21
CA PHE A 79 7.32 18.51 3.34
C PHE A 79 6.37 19.69 3.59
N VAL A 80 6.93 20.90 3.75
CA VAL A 80 6.17 22.13 4.00
C VAL A 80 5.16 22.39 2.88
N THR A 81 5.55 22.17 1.62
CA THR A 81 4.64 22.35 0.47
C THR A 81 3.46 21.37 0.53
N LEU A 82 3.71 20.10 0.86
CA LEU A 82 2.66 19.10 0.97
C LEU A 82 1.74 19.34 2.19
N ALA A 83 2.31 19.71 3.33
CA ALA A 83 1.56 20.05 4.54
C ALA A 83 0.65 21.27 4.30
N ALA A 84 1.17 22.32 3.68
CA ALA A 84 0.40 23.52 3.31
C ALA A 84 -0.68 23.23 2.26
N GLY A 85 -0.44 22.22 1.40
CA GLY A 85 -1.43 21.65 0.49
C GLY A 85 -2.45 20.73 1.16
N ASN A 86 -2.38 20.56 2.49
CA ASN A 86 -3.22 19.69 3.30
C ASN A 86 -3.24 18.23 2.83
N ASN A 87 -2.08 17.72 2.40
CA ASN A 87 -1.92 16.30 2.11
C ASN A 87 -2.16 15.49 3.41
N PRO A 88 -3.16 14.59 3.46
CA PRO A 88 -3.52 13.88 4.69
C PRO A 88 -2.36 13.11 5.34
N ASN A 89 -1.54 12.45 4.52
CA ASN A 89 -0.42 11.63 5.01
C ASN A 89 0.76 12.44 5.55
N ILE A 90 0.80 13.74 5.24
CA ILE A 90 1.91 14.63 5.63
C ILE A 90 1.48 15.52 6.79
N ILE A 91 0.28 16.11 6.70
CA ILE A 91 -0.16 17.04 7.73
C ILE A 91 -0.36 16.35 9.08
N GLU A 92 -0.80 15.09 9.09
CA GLU A 92 -0.95 14.31 10.34
C GLU A 92 0.36 14.20 11.13
N LEU A 93 1.52 14.20 10.44
CA LEU A 93 2.83 14.12 11.05
C LEU A 93 3.17 15.35 11.93
N LEU A 94 2.47 16.46 11.72
CA LEU A 94 2.60 17.65 12.56
C LEU A 94 1.80 17.58 13.86
N PHE A 95 0.87 16.62 13.99
CA PHE A 95 -0.08 16.48 15.11
C PHE A 95 0.09 15.16 15.86
N VAL A 96 1.25 14.51 15.73
CA VAL A 96 1.56 13.27 16.44
C VAL A 96 1.85 13.51 17.92
N ASP A 97 1.60 12.49 18.73
CA ASP A 97 1.99 12.49 20.14
C ASP A 97 3.52 12.48 20.29
N GLU A 98 4.00 13.06 21.39
CA GLU A 98 5.43 13.20 21.69
C GLU A 98 6.15 11.83 21.72
N ASP A 99 5.47 10.77 22.18
CA ASP A 99 6.00 9.40 22.23
C ASP A 99 6.27 8.80 20.85
N SER A 100 5.66 9.33 19.80
CA SER A 100 5.91 8.92 18.41
C SER A 100 7.16 9.58 17.82
N ILE A 101 7.70 10.62 18.46
CA ILE A 101 8.87 11.37 17.98
C ILE A 101 10.14 10.63 18.40
N ILE A 102 10.89 10.16 17.40
CA ILE A 102 12.14 9.42 17.58
C ILE A 102 13.34 10.37 17.65
N TYR A 103 13.28 11.45 16.87
CA TYR A 103 14.31 12.48 16.85
C TYR A 103 13.67 13.83 16.52
N ILE A 104 14.11 14.89 17.20
CA ILE A 104 13.71 16.26 16.89
C ILE A 104 14.83 17.23 17.30
N ASN A 105 15.13 18.20 16.44
CA ASN A 105 16.00 19.32 16.77
C ASN A 105 15.21 20.63 16.94
N GLU A 106 15.90 21.75 17.18
CA GLU A 106 15.25 23.05 17.38
C GLU A 106 14.37 23.50 16.20
N TYR A 107 14.72 23.14 14.97
CA TYR A 107 13.96 23.50 13.78
C TYR A 107 12.69 22.66 13.67
N GLY A 108 12.78 21.37 14.01
CA GLY A 108 11.64 20.48 14.10
C GLY A 108 10.66 20.94 15.19
N ARG A 109 11.18 21.34 16.36
CA ARG A 109 10.37 21.93 17.45
C ARG A 109 9.62 23.17 16.98
N LYS A 110 10.33 24.12 16.36
CA LYS A 110 9.71 25.34 15.78
C LYS A 110 8.63 24.99 14.76
N LEU A 111 8.85 23.98 13.92
CA LEU A 111 7.85 23.52 12.96
C LEU A 111 6.58 22.99 13.66
N LEU A 112 6.72 22.13 14.66
CA LEU A 112 5.60 21.57 15.42
C LEU A 112 4.86 22.62 16.25
N GLU A 113 5.55 23.58 16.86
CA GLU A 113 4.93 24.71 17.57
C GLU A 113 4.03 25.55 16.64
N ASN A 114 4.40 25.64 15.36
CA ASN A 114 3.69 26.39 14.33
C ASN A 114 2.74 25.52 13.48
N ARG A 115 2.46 24.27 13.89
CA ARG A 115 1.59 23.33 13.14
C ARG A 115 0.21 23.89 12.78
N HIS A 116 -0.33 24.77 13.62
CA HIS A 116 -1.62 25.41 13.42
C HIS A 116 -1.68 26.27 12.15
N LEU A 117 -0.53 26.77 11.65
CA LEU A 117 -0.45 27.55 10.40
C LEU A 117 -0.75 26.71 9.15
N PHE A 118 -0.66 25.39 9.24
CA PHE A 118 -0.95 24.48 8.12
C PHE A 118 -2.44 24.13 8.03
N LEU A 119 -3.24 24.43 9.05
CA LEU A 119 -4.66 24.07 9.07
C LEU A 119 -5.48 25.01 8.18
N SER A 120 -6.32 24.43 7.31
CA SER A 120 -7.26 25.20 6.49
C SER A 120 -8.54 24.41 6.25
N GLN A 121 -9.62 25.09 5.83
CA GLN A 121 -10.88 24.43 5.48
C GLN A 121 -10.73 23.43 4.32
N LYS A 122 -9.67 23.52 3.51
CA LYS A 122 -9.36 22.55 2.45
C LYS A 122 -9.09 21.14 3.00
N LEU A 123 -8.76 21.02 4.30
CA LEU A 123 -8.60 19.72 4.95
C LEU A 123 -9.82 18.83 4.76
N ILE A 124 -11.03 19.39 4.88
CA ILE A 124 -12.28 18.63 4.75
C ILE A 124 -12.33 17.95 3.37
N GLU A 125 -12.05 18.69 2.30
CA GLU A 125 -12.04 18.16 0.94
C GLU A 125 -10.93 17.12 0.74
N LYS A 126 -9.70 17.41 1.20
CA LYS A 126 -8.55 16.51 1.03
C LYS A 126 -8.72 15.19 1.78
N PHE A 127 -9.16 15.24 3.03
CA PHE A 127 -9.43 14.04 3.82
C PHE A 127 -10.64 13.27 3.28
N SER A 128 -11.71 13.94 2.86
CA SER A 128 -12.87 13.27 2.24
C SER A 128 -12.49 12.58 0.92
N GLY A 129 -11.70 13.26 0.07
CA GLY A 129 -11.19 12.68 -1.17
C GLY A 129 -10.28 11.48 -0.91
N PHE A 130 -9.40 11.57 0.09
CA PHE A 130 -8.55 10.46 0.51
C PHE A 130 -9.38 9.28 1.01
N ALA A 131 -10.33 9.49 1.93
CA ALA A 131 -11.22 8.46 2.44
C ALA A 131 -12.01 7.77 1.33
N ASN A 132 -12.54 8.53 0.37
CA ASN A 132 -13.22 7.98 -0.81
C ASN A 132 -12.29 7.13 -1.68
N SER A 133 -11.03 7.57 -1.88
CA SER A 133 -10.04 6.80 -2.63
C SER A 133 -9.69 5.48 -1.94
N GLN A 134 -9.56 5.49 -0.60
CA GLN A 134 -9.30 4.29 0.19
C GLN A 134 -10.50 3.34 0.14
N LYS A 135 -11.72 3.87 0.31
CA LYS A 135 -12.97 3.12 0.13
C LYS A 135 -13.04 2.46 -1.25
N HIS A 136 -12.74 3.18 -2.32
CA HIS A 136 -12.76 2.63 -3.68
C HIS A 136 -11.77 1.47 -3.86
N LYS A 137 -10.54 1.60 -3.35
CA LYS A 137 -9.53 0.52 -3.37
C LYS A 137 -10.05 -0.75 -2.69
N LEU A 138 -10.87 -0.65 -1.64
CA LEU A 138 -11.46 -1.81 -0.97
C LEU A 138 -12.51 -2.49 -1.82
N TYR A 139 -13.41 -1.72 -2.44
CA TYR A 139 -14.42 -2.29 -3.34
C TYR A 139 -13.77 -3.01 -4.51
N VAL A 140 -12.77 -2.39 -5.14
CA VAL A 140 -12.00 -3.02 -6.22
C VAL A 140 -11.36 -4.32 -5.75
N LYS A 141 -10.73 -4.34 -4.58
CA LYS A 141 -10.16 -5.56 -3.99
C LYS A 141 -11.22 -6.65 -3.74
N LYS A 142 -12.39 -6.28 -3.23
CA LYS A 142 -13.50 -7.22 -3.00
C LYS A 142 -14.02 -7.79 -4.32
N GLU A 143 -14.25 -6.94 -5.32
CA GLU A 143 -14.68 -7.35 -6.65
C GLU A 143 -13.65 -8.26 -7.33
N ASN A 144 -12.36 -7.97 -7.18
CA ASN A 144 -11.30 -8.83 -7.68
C ASN A 144 -11.27 -10.20 -6.99
N LEU A 145 -11.55 -10.23 -5.67
CA LEU A 145 -11.65 -11.49 -4.92
C LEU A 145 -12.87 -12.31 -5.37
N GLU A 146 -14.02 -11.68 -5.61
CA GLU A 146 -15.22 -12.33 -6.16
C GLU A 146 -14.95 -12.93 -7.55
N LYS A 147 -14.20 -12.23 -8.41
CA LYS A 147 -13.77 -12.76 -9.72
C LYS A 147 -12.86 -13.98 -9.59
N LEU A 148 -11.95 -14.00 -8.62
CA LEU A 148 -11.11 -15.17 -8.35
C LEU A 148 -11.93 -16.38 -7.87
N TYR A 149 -12.90 -16.17 -6.98
CA TYR A 149 -13.81 -17.23 -6.55
C TYR A 149 -14.63 -17.78 -7.71
N SER A 150 -15.21 -16.91 -8.54
CA SER A 150 -15.95 -17.30 -9.75
C SER A 150 -15.09 -18.12 -10.72
N ALA A 151 -13.83 -17.72 -10.93
CA ALA A 151 -12.89 -18.45 -11.79
C ALA A 151 -12.49 -19.82 -11.21
N ARG A 152 -12.26 -19.91 -9.90
CA ARG A 152 -12.00 -21.18 -9.20
C ARG A 152 -13.18 -22.14 -9.33
N ASP A 153 -14.39 -21.64 -9.09
CA ASP A 153 -15.60 -22.46 -9.09
C ASP A 153 -15.91 -22.97 -10.49
N PHE A 154 -15.70 -22.14 -11.52
CA PHE A 154 -15.73 -22.58 -12.91
C PHE A 154 -14.75 -23.73 -13.18
N ILE A 155 -13.49 -23.62 -12.72
CA ILE A 155 -12.51 -24.70 -12.93
C ILE A 155 -12.96 -26.00 -12.25
N LYS A 156 -13.48 -25.92 -11.02
CA LYS A 156 -13.98 -27.09 -10.28
C LYS A 156 -15.14 -27.76 -11.01
N GLU A 157 -16.10 -26.96 -11.51
CA GLU A 157 -17.20 -27.45 -12.34
C GLU A 157 -16.68 -28.17 -13.60
N MET A 158 -15.64 -27.64 -14.25
CA MET A 158 -15.04 -28.30 -15.42
C MET A 158 -14.32 -29.60 -15.07
N ILE A 159 -13.61 -29.66 -13.94
CA ILE A 159 -12.98 -30.91 -13.48
C ILE A 159 -14.03 -31.98 -13.24
N GLU A 160 -15.16 -31.62 -12.61
CA GLU A 160 -16.29 -32.53 -12.38
C GLU A 160 -16.94 -32.96 -13.69
N LYS A 161 -17.25 -32.01 -14.59
CA LYS A 161 -17.89 -32.26 -15.88
C LYS A 161 -17.09 -33.22 -16.77
N TYR A 162 -15.77 -33.03 -16.81
CA TYR A 162 -14.89 -33.81 -17.68
C TYR A 162 -14.21 -35.00 -16.98
N GLY A 163 -14.36 -35.14 -15.66
CA GLY A 163 -13.73 -36.19 -14.85
C GLY A 163 -12.20 -36.17 -14.89
N SER A 164 -11.58 -35.06 -15.27
CA SER A 164 -10.12 -34.95 -15.39
C SER A 164 -9.62 -33.54 -15.09
N ASP A 165 -8.62 -33.45 -14.23
CA ASP A 165 -7.93 -32.22 -13.84
C ASP A 165 -6.69 -31.89 -14.70
N LYS A 166 -6.31 -32.83 -15.59
CA LYS A 166 -5.15 -32.71 -16.48
C LYS A 166 -5.46 -31.99 -17.79
N ILE A 167 -6.72 -31.61 -18.01
CA ILE A 167 -7.12 -30.90 -19.21
C ILE A 167 -6.55 -29.49 -19.17
N PHE A 168 -6.02 -29.01 -20.29
CA PHE A 168 -5.46 -27.67 -20.39
C PHE A 168 -6.57 -26.62 -20.46
N LEU A 169 -6.40 -25.53 -19.71
CA LEU A 169 -7.34 -24.42 -19.60
C LEU A 169 -7.77 -23.81 -20.95
N PRO A 170 -6.92 -23.70 -22.00
CA PRO A 170 -7.34 -23.24 -23.31
C PRO A 170 -8.39 -24.14 -23.99
N LYS A 171 -8.50 -25.42 -23.61
CA LYS A 171 -9.58 -26.29 -24.11
C LYS A 171 -10.95 -25.94 -23.53
N MET A 172 -10.99 -25.15 -22.45
CA MET A 172 -12.24 -24.69 -21.84
C MET A 172 -12.81 -23.44 -22.53
N ARG A 173 -12.16 -22.89 -23.57
CA ARG A 173 -12.64 -21.67 -24.25
C ARG A 173 -14.05 -21.79 -24.82
N GLU A 174 -14.43 -22.98 -25.24
CA GLU A 174 -15.76 -23.27 -25.80
C GLU A 174 -16.84 -23.43 -24.71
N GLU A 175 -16.43 -23.52 -23.44
CA GLU A 175 -17.36 -23.68 -22.33
C GLU A 175 -18.10 -22.39 -21.99
N LYS A 176 -19.37 -22.55 -21.65
CA LYS A 176 -20.21 -21.44 -21.23
C LYS A 176 -19.59 -20.79 -19.99
N ASN A 177 -19.51 -19.46 -19.99
CA ASN A 177 -18.91 -18.64 -18.93
C ASN A 177 -17.36 -18.67 -18.84
N PHE A 178 -16.64 -19.31 -19.78
CA PHE A 178 -15.18 -19.22 -19.79
C PHE A 178 -14.71 -17.77 -19.89
N GLU A 179 -15.16 -17.03 -20.91
CA GLU A 179 -14.75 -15.65 -21.16
C GLU A 179 -15.22 -14.66 -20.08
N LYS A 180 -16.23 -15.03 -19.29
CA LYS A 180 -16.66 -14.25 -18.12
C LYS A 180 -15.62 -14.31 -17.00
N ASN A 181 -14.93 -15.43 -16.87
CA ASN A 181 -13.97 -15.69 -15.81
C ASN A 181 -12.51 -15.42 -16.25
N PHE A 182 -12.20 -15.69 -17.51
CA PHE A 182 -10.85 -15.65 -18.07
C PHE A 182 -10.83 -14.76 -19.31
N ILE A 183 -10.26 -13.55 -19.18
CA ILE A 183 -10.15 -12.60 -20.28
C ILE A 183 -8.77 -12.77 -20.94
N GLN A 184 -8.74 -13.13 -22.22
CA GLN A 184 -7.51 -13.16 -23.01
C GLN A 184 -6.99 -11.71 -23.21
N ARG A 185 -5.73 -11.43 -22.85
CA ARG A 185 -5.20 -10.05 -22.82
C ARG A 185 -4.15 -9.75 -23.87
N ASP A 186 -3.46 -10.75 -24.39
CA ASP A 186 -2.30 -10.59 -25.24
C ASP A 186 -2.52 -11.17 -26.65
N ALA A 187 -1.91 -10.53 -27.66
CA ALA A 187 -1.98 -10.98 -29.05
C ALA A 187 -1.34 -12.37 -29.27
N LYS A 188 -0.49 -12.82 -28.33
CA LYS A 188 0.15 -14.15 -28.34
C LYS A 188 -0.70 -15.23 -27.68
N GLY A 189 -1.62 -14.86 -26.79
CA GLY A 189 -2.52 -15.78 -26.11
C GLY A 189 -1.92 -16.48 -24.90
N ASP A 190 -0.83 -15.98 -24.34
CA ASP A 190 -0.03 -16.60 -23.26
C ASP A 190 -0.61 -16.36 -21.86
N VAL A 191 -1.55 -15.41 -21.71
CA VAL A 191 -2.07 -15.00 -20.40
C VAL A 191 -3.59 -14.87 -20.38
N TYR A 192 -4.21 -15.41 -19.33
CA TYR A 192 -5.58 -15.10 -18.94
C TYR A 192 -5.61 -14.13 -17.75
N ARG A 193 -6.51 -13.16 -17.83
CA ARG A 193 -6.75 -12.17 -16.78
C ARG A 193 -8.02 -12.50 -16.00
N ILE A 194 -7.93 -12.43 -14.68
CA ILE A 194 -9.02 -12.60 -13.72
C ILE A 194 -9.02 -11.38 -12.79
N GLY A 195 -9.97 -10.45 -12.98
CA GLY A 195 -9.94 -9.17 -12.24
C GLY A 195 -8.71 -8.33 -12.59
N GLU A 196 -7.78 -8.17 -11.66
CA GLU A 196 -6.46 -7.54 -11.88
C GLU A 196 -5.30 -8.54 -12.00
N TYR A 197 -5.57 -9.83 -11.76
CA TYR A 197 -4.56 -10.88 -11.73
C TYR A 197 -4.37 -11.51 -13.10
N ASN A 198 -3.13 -11.94 -13.36
CA ASN A 198 -2.74 -12.62 -14.58
C ASN A 198 -2.27 -14.04 -14.24
N ILE A 199 -2.75 -15.03 -14.99
CA ILE A 199 -2.29 -16.41 -14.90
C ILE A 199 -1.81 -16.89 -16.28
N ASN A 200 -0.86 -17.82 -16.28
CA ASN A 200 -0.37 -18.44 -17.52
C ASN A 200 -1.53 -19.21 -18.20
N SER A 201 -1.69 -19.04 -19.50
CA SER A 201 -2.76 -19.69 -20.26
C SER A 201 -2.54 -21.19 -20.45
N ASN A 202 -1.29 -21.66 -20.44
CA ASN A 202 -0.91 -23.05 -20.66
C ASN A 202 -0.86 -23.87 -19.35
N LEU A 203 -1.83 -23.66 -18.47
CA LEU A 203 -1.99 -24.45 -17.25
C LEU A 203 -3.05 -25.54 -17.47
N ASN A 204 -2.89 -26.69 -16.82
CA ASN A 204 -3.99 -27.63 -16.65
C ASN A 204 -4.96 -27.15 -15.56
N LEU A 205 -6.16 -27.72 -15.51
CA LEU A 205 -7.21 -27.33 -14.56
C LEU A 205 -6.71 -27.41 -13.11
N LYS A 206 -5.97 -28.45 -12.75
CA LYS A 206 -5.36 -28.60 -11.41
C LYS A 206 -4.46 -27.41 -11.07
N ASN A 207 -3.44 -27.15 -11.89
CA ASN A 207 -2.44 -26.12 -11.64
C ASN A 207 -3.08 -24.72 -11.69
N ALA A 208 -4.05 -24.49 -12.57
CA ALA A 208 -4.80 -23.25 -12.61
C ALA A 208 -5.60 -23.02 -11.30
N CYS A 209 -6.26 -24.06 -10.79
CA CYS A 209 -6.97 -24.00 -9.52
C CYS A 209 -6.02 -23.72 -8.35
N GLU A 210 -4.88 -24.40 -8.28
CA GLU A 210 -3.87 -24.21 -7.23
C GLU A 210 -3.30 -22.78 -7.24
N VAL A 211 -3.02 -22.22 -8.41
CA VAL A 211 -2.56 -20.83 -8.55
C VAL A 211 -3.63 -19.85 -8.06
N ILE A 212 -4.90 -20.05 -8.46
CA ILE A 212 -6.00 -19.17 -8.04
C ILE A 212 -6.25 -19.28 -6.53
N GLU A 213 -6.25 -20.49 -5.96
CA GLU A 213 -6.42 -20.70 -4.51
C GLU A 213 -5.29 -20.06 -3.69
N LYS A 214 -4.05 -20.10 -4.21
CA LYS A 214 -2.93 -19.36 -3.60
C LYS A 214 -3.18 -17.85 -3.60
N ILE A 215 -3.60 -17.28 -4.72
CA ILE A 215 -3.91 -15.84 -4.84
C ILE A 215 -5.05 -15.44 -3.90
N ILE A 216 -6.11 -16.27 -3.80
CA ILE A 216 -7.23 -16.06 -2.87
C ILE A 216 -6.72 -16.02 -1.43
N LYS A 217 -5.93 -17.01 -1.01
CA LYS A 217 -5.40 -17.07 0.36
C LYS A 217 -4.55 -15.85 0.72
N GLU A 218 -3.74 -15.37 -0.22
CA GLU A 218 -2.92 -14.16 -0.05
C GLU A 218 -3.77 -12.88 0.01
N SER A 219 -4.91 -12.85 -0.68
CA SER A 219 -5.80 -11.69 -0.79
C SER A 219 -6.80 -11.60 0.37
N SER A 220 -7.39 -12.72 0.81
CA SER A 220 -8.35 -12.77 1.94
C SER A 220 -7.70 -12.43 3.27
N ASN A 221 -6.47 -12.92 3.52
CA ASN A 221 -5.70 -12.55 4.72
C ASN A 221 -5.42 -11.04 4.83
N ARG A 222 -5.47 -10.30 3.70
CA ARG A 222 -5.33 -8.83 3.71
C ARG A 222 -6.64 -8.11 4.01
N GLN A 223 -7.81 -8.74 3.86
CA GLN A 223 -9.10 -8.12 4.19
C GLN A 223 -9.41 -8.20 5.69
N GLU A 224 -9.06 -9.29 6.36
CA GLU A 224 -9.28 -9.48 7.80
C GLU A 224 -8.50 -8.48 8.68
N LEU A 225 -7.34 -8.02 8.20
CA LEU A 225 -6.51 -7.02 8.91
C LEU A 225 -7.09 -5.60 8.86
N ILE A 226 -8.19 -5.40 8.14
CA ILE A 226 -8.68 -4.07 7.81
C ILE A 226 -10.07 -3.87 8.43
N ASN A 227 -10.11 -3.69 9.75
CA ASN A 227 -11.30 -3.17 10.43
C ASN A 227 -11.28 -1.63 10.35
N TYR A 228 -11.94 -1.08 9.31
CA TYR A 228 -11.84 0.32 8.87
C TYR A 228 -12.47 1.36 9.80
N GLN A 229 -13.40 0.94 10.65
CA GLN A 229 -14.10 1.84 11.56
C GLN A 229 -13.11 2.44 12.58
N ASP A 230 -12.13 1.64 13.02
CA ASP A 230 -11.10 2.07 13.95
C ASP A 230 -10.04 2.97 13.29
N MET A 231 -9.71 2.74 12.01
CA MET A 231 -8.73 3.57 11.27
C MET A 231 -9.29 4.96 10.94
N ILE A 232 -10.56 5.06 10.53
CA ILE A 232 -11.19 6.37 10.28
C ILE A 232 -11.40 7.12 11.60
N LEU A 233 -11.83 6.44 12.66
CA LEU A 233 -11.96 7.04 13.98
C LEU A 233 -10.61 7.44 14.58
N SER A 234 -9.53 6.71 14.33
CA SER A 234 -8.19 7.09 14.80
C SER A 234 -7.61 8.28 14.01
N MET A 235 -7.79 8.33 12.69
CA MET A 235 -7.39 9.50 11.88
C MET A 235 -8.16 10.77 12.28
N LEU A 236 -9.43 10.63 12.66
CA LEU A 236 -10.23 11.75 13.18
C LEU A 236 -9.89 12.13 14.63
N ARG A 237 -9.24 11.27 15.42
CA ARG A 237 -8.78 11.59 16.78
C ARG A 237 -7.52 12.46 16.80
N ILE A 238 -6.76 12.48 15.70
CA ILE A 238 -5.51 13.26 15.54
C ILE A 238 -5.83 14.72 15.16
N LEU A 239 -7.04 15.01 14.68
CA LEU A 239 -7.55 16.35 14.36
C LEU A 239 -8.44 16.90 15.47
#